data_AF-A0A821ERR5-F1
#
_entry.id   AF-A0A821ERR5-F1
#
_cell.length_a   1.000
_cell.length_b   1.000
_cell.length_c   1.000
_cell.angle_alpha   90.00
_cell.angle_beta   90.00
_cell.angle_gamma   90.00
#
_symmetry.space_group_name_H-M   'P 1'
#
loop_
_entity.id
_entity.type
_entity.pdbx_description
1 polymer ?
#
loop_
_entity_poly.entity_id
_entity_poly.type
_entity_poly.pdbx_seq_one_letter_code
_entity_poly.pdbx_strand_id
1 'polypeptide(L)'
;MNERFHELDKRYRDIEYTNNELKQLNTQLEKDLLSVGGVTELFRRGPEGQPSDSSINETGIIKDVLNQSSVSSTLYKDSLTSISQKDSSSDEALTAIVISQRERFRIRNVELENENVSLKQQIGIFQNEMDKLRSDNIKLYEKIKFVQTYPTTRGTDDSIDRYSRGYDASLDPFTNFTKQEKQKKYESLKLHEKFALNFGRFILSSHQSRTFFVIYFILVHILIFLSLYKMVHTGSAVRDMSQVCFDQFREHMAGVHGEKDFHLDHVHGGAGVGLTRAPHR
;
A
#
# COMPACT_ATOMS: atom_id res chain seq x y z
N MET A 1 -84.73 -30.09 -18.71
CA MET A 1 -84.23 -28.84 -19.33
C MET A 1 -83.46 -28.00 -18.32
N ASN A 2 -83.97 -27.77 -17.10
CA ASN A 2 -83.29 -27.00 -16.04
C ASN A 2 -81.91 -27.54 -15.62
N GLU A 3 -81.71 -28.86 -15.55
CA GLU A 3 -80.40 -29.42 -15.13
C GLU A 3 -79.27 -29.10 -16.11
N ARG A 4 -79.54 -29.13 -17.42
CA ARG A 4 -78.54 -28.82 -18.45
C ARG A 4 -78.18 -27.33 -18.48
N PHE A 5 -79.14 -26.46 -18.17
CA PHE A 5 -78.86 -25.03 -17.97
C PHE A 5 -78.01 -24.78 -16.73
N HIS A 6 -78.28 -25.50 -15.63
CA HIS A 6 -77.47 -25.42 -14.42
C HIS A 6 -76.04 -25.96 -14.63
N GLU A 7 -75.88 -27.04 -15.39
CA GLU A 7 -74.55 -27.56 -15.75
C GLU A 7 -73.79 -26.58 -16.66
N LEU A 8 -74.48 -25.93 -17.60
CA LEU A 8 -73.88 -24.93 -18.48
C LEU A 8 -73.45 -23.67 -17.71
N ASP A 9 -74.27 -23.19 -16.76
CA ASP A 9 -73.91 -22.08 -15.87
C ASP A 9 -72.71 -22.43 -14.99
N LYS A 10 -72.67 -23.66 -14.45
CA LYS A 10 -71.53 -24.16 -13.68
C LYS A 10 -70.25 -24.16 -14.53
N ARG A 11 -70.29 -24.71 -15.74
CA ARG A 11 -69.13 -24.71 -16.65
C ARG A 11 -68.70 -23.31 -17.04
N TYR A 12 -69.65 -22.39 -17.23
CA TYR A 12 -69.34 -21.00 -17.55
C TYR A 12 -68.58 -20.33 -16.39
N ARG A 13 -69.03 -20.55 -15.14
CA ARG A 13 -68.32 -20.07 -13.94
C ARG A 13 -66.95 -20.70 -13.77
N ASP A 14 -66.81 -22.00 -14.04
CA ASP A 14 -65.52 -22.68 -13.96
C ASP A 14 -64.53 -22.13 -15.01
N ILE A 15 -65.01 -21.83 -16.22
CA ILE A 15 -64.22 -21.20 -17.27
C ILE A 15 -63.84 -19.76 -16.88
N GLU A 16 -64.77 -19.00 -16.29
CA GLU A 16 -64.50 -17.64 -15.84
C GLU A 16 -63.48 -17.61 -14.68
N TYR A 17 -63.58 -18.57 -13.76
CA TYR A 17 -62.63 -18.76 -12.67
C TYR A 17 -61.22 -19.04 -13.20
N THR A 18 -61.08 -20.03 -14.10
CA THR A 18 -59.76 -20.37 -14.69
C THR A 18 -59.19 -19.22 -15.53
N ASN A 19 -60.03 -18.44 -16.20
CA ASN A 19 -59.60 -17.23 -16.91
C ASN A 19 -59.03 -16.16 -15.96
N ASN A 20 -59.69 -15.94 -14.83
CA ASN A 20 -59.23 -14.98 -13.83
C ASN A 20 -57.94 -15.45 -13.15
N GLU A 21 -57.82 -16.74 -12.87
CA GLU A 21 -56.58 -17.34 -12.34
C GLU A 21 -55.41 -17.18 -13.31
N LEU A 22 -55.62 -17.46 -14.60
CA LEU A 22 -54.60 -17.25 -15.63
C LEU A 22 -54.17 -15.78 -15.74
N LYS A 23 -55.12 -14.83 -15.65
CA LYS A 23 -54.81 -13.39 -15.65
C LYS A 23 -53.99 -12.98 -14.44
N GLN A 24 -54.34 -13.49 -13.25
CA GLN A 24 -53.57 -13.22 -12.03
C GLN A 24 -52.16 -13.79 -12.12
N LEU A 25 -52.02 -15.03 -12.60
CA LEU A 25 -50.72 -15.66 -12.77
C LEU A 25 -49.85 -14.91 -13.79
N ASN A 26 -50.44 -14.43 -14.88
CA ASN A 26 -49.73 -13.63 -15.87
C ASN A 26 -49.28 -12.28 -15.30
N THR A 27 -50.13 -11.61 -14.52
CA THR A 27 -49.77 -10.37 -13.82
C THR A 27 -48.63 -10.61 -12.81
N GLN A 28 -48.65 -11.75 -12.13
CA GLN A 28 -47.59 -12.14 -11.20
C GLN A 28 -46.28 -12.41 -11.93
N LEU A 29 -46.31 -13.14 -13.05
CA LEU A 29 -45.15 -13.37 -13.92
C LEU A 29 -44.56 -12.07 -14.45
N GLU A 30 -45.39 -11.11 -14.88
CA GLU A 30 -44.95 -9.78 -15.31
C GLU A 30 -44.23 -9.04 -14.18
N LYS A 31 -44.77 -9.08 -12.95
CA LYS A 31 -44.13 -8.47 -11.78
C LYS A 31 -42.80 -9.14 -11.44
N ASP A 32 -42.73 -10.46 -11.53
CA ASP A 32 -41.51 -11.22 -11.23
C ASP A 32 -40.44 -10.97 -12.30
N LEU A 33 -40.80 -10.88 -13.58
CA LEU A 33 -39.90 -10.47 -14.67
C LEU A 33 -39.39 -9.04 -14.49
N LEU A 34 -40.24 -8.10 -14.07
CA LEU A 34 -39.81 -6.74 -13.74
C LEU A 34 -38.83 -6.72 -12.57
N SER A 35 -39.03 -7.57 -11.56
CA SER A 35 -38.11 -7.69 -10.43
C SER A 35 -36.75 -8.25 -10.85
N VAL A 36 -36.74 -9.27 -11.72
CA VAL A 36 -35.51 -9.87 -12.27
C VAL A 36 -34.77 -8.86 -13.14
N GLY A 37 -35.49 -8.12 -14.01
CA GLY A 37 -34.92 -7.02 -14.79
C GLY A 37 -34.32 -5.91 -13.91
N GLY A 38 -34.97 -5.58 -12.80
CA GLY A 38 -34.44 -4.63 -11.81
C GLY A 38 -33.19 -5.12 -11.09
N VAL A 39 -33.11 -6.42 -10.79
CA VAL A 39 -31.90 -7.06 -10.20
C VAL A 39 -30.75 -7.06 -11.20
N THR A 40 -31.02 -7.32 -12.50
CA THR A 40 -30.01 -7.22 -13.56
C THR A 40 -29.47 -5.81 -13.71
N GLU A 41 -30.32 -4.78 -13.59
CA GLU A 41 -29.91 -3.37 -13.65
C GLU A 41 -29.08 -2.95 -12.43
N LEU A 42 -29.41 -3.48 -11.23
CA LEU A 42 -28.62 -3.27 -10.01
C LEU A 42 -27.23 -3.95 -10.10
N PHE A 43 -27.14 -5.12 -10.70
CA PHE A 43 -25.86 -5.79 -10.95
C PHE A 43 -25.02 -5.07 -12.03
N ARG A 44 -25.65 -4.37 -12.99
CA ARG A 44 -24.97 -3.50 -13.95
C ARG A 44 -24.46 -2.20 -13.30
N ARG A 45 -25.06 -1.79 -12.18
CA ARG A 45 -24.69 -0.59 -11.40
C ARG A 45 -23.86 -0.95 -10.16
N GLY A 46 -22.87 -1.84 -10.31
CA GLY A 46 -21.87 -2.13 -9.28
C GLY A 46 -20.91 -0.95 -9.04
N PRO A 47 -20.28 -0.86 -7.85
CA PRO A 47 -19.62 0.34 -7.36
C PRO A 47 -18.14 0.39 -7.76
N GLU A 48 -17.83 0.60 -9.03
CA GLU A 48 -16.45 0.86 -9.47
C GLU A 48 -16.45 1.95 -10.55
N GLY A 49 -15.73 3.04 -10.28
CA GLY A 49 -15.78 4.26 -11.07
C GLY A 49 -14.89 4.23 -12.29
N GLN A 50 -15.44 4.57 -13.46
CA GLN A 50 -14.81 5.43 -14.47
C GLN A 50 -15.84 5.82 -15.54
N PRO A 51 -15.94 7.10 -15.96
CA PRO A 51 -16.77 7.48 -17.10
C PRO A 51 -15.93 7.36 -18.38
N SER A 52 -16.12 6.29 -19.14
CA SER A 52 -15.66 6.22 -20.53
C SER A 52 -16.85 6.35 -21.46
N ASP A 53 -16.84 7.45 -22.22
CA ASP A 53 -17.69 7.72 -23.36
C ASP A 53 -17.76 6.53 -24.32
N SER A 54 -18.92 5.90 -24.39
CA SER A 54 -19.48 5.42 -25.66
C SER A 54 -20.99 5.24 -25.49
N SER A 55 -21.70 6.35 -25.43
CA SER A 55 -23.15 6.38 -25.59
C SER A 55 -23.51 6.03 -27.04
N ILE A 56 -23.46 4.75 -27.38
CA ILE A 56 -24.10 4.23 -28.60
C ILE A 56 -25.46 3.69 -28.17
N ASN A 57 -26.47 4.56 -28.22
CA ASN A 57 -27.83 4.33 -28.75
C ASN A 57 -28.52 2.96 -28.57
N GLU A 58 -28.22 2.19 -27.52
CA GLU A 58 -28.82 0.86 -27.30
C GLU A 58 -30.34 0.94 -27.05
N THR A 59 -30.82 2.03 -26.45
CA THR A 59 -32.25 2.23 -26.17
C THR A 59 -33.05 2.70 -27.39
N GLY A 60 -32.38 3.20 -28.43
CA GLY A 60 -33.01 3.54 -29.72
C GLY A 60 -33.15 2.33 -30.63
N ILE A 61 -32.12 1.48 -30.70
CA ILE A 61 -32.10 0.28 -31.53
C ILE A 61 -33.18 -0.72 -31.10
N ILE A 62 -33.38 -0.91 -29.79
CA ILE A 62 -34.40 -1.84 -29.28
C ILE A 62 -35.82 -1.34 -29.58
N LYS A 63 -36.06 -0.02 -29.56
CA LYS A 63 -37.36 0.58 -29.91
C LYS A 63 -37.65 0.51 -31.41
N ASP A 64 -36.64 0.70 -32.26
CA ASP A 64 -36.80 0.56 -33.71
C ASP A 64 -36.97 -0.90 -34.15
N VAL A 65 -36.31 -1.85 -33.48
CA VAL A 65 -36.49 -3.30 -33.72
C VAL A 65 -37.88 -3.78 -33.25
N LEU A 66 -38.42 -3.23 -32.15
CA LEU A 66 -39.77 -3.55 -31.67
C LEU A 66 -40.87 -2.93 -32.56
N ASN A 67 -40.65 -1.72 -33.10
CA ASN A 67 -41.55 -1.15 -34.09
C ASN A 67 -41.50 -1.91 -35.42
N GLN A 68 -40.32 -2.33 -35.88
CA GLN A 68 -40.18 -3.16 -37.07
C GLN A 68 -40.81 -4.55 -36.90
N SER A 69 -40.73 -5.17 -35.71
CA SER A 69 -41.38 -6.47 -35.45
C SER A 69 -42.91 -6.37 -35.42
N SER A 70 -43.47 -5.24 -34.95
CA SER A 70 -44.91 -4.99 -35.02
C SER A 70 -45.41 -4.82 -36.48
N VAL A 71 -44.63 -4.17 -37.34
CA VAL A 71 -44.95 -3.99 -38.77
C VAL A 71 -44.76 -5.28 -39.58
N SER A 72 -43.80 -6.14 -39.21
CA SER A 72 -43.66 -7.48 -39.83
C SER A 72 -44.83 -8.41 -39.48
N SER A 73 -45.42 -8.30 -38.29
CA SER A 73 -46.56 -9.14 -37.89
C SER A 73 -47.85 -8.85 -38.67
N THR A 74 -48.03 -7.60 -39.13
CA THR A 74 -49.18 -7.19 -39.95
C THR A 74 -49.00 -7.51 -41.43
N LEU A 75 -47.76 -7.50 -41.93
CA LEU A 75 -47.48 -7.77 -43.35
C LEU A 75 -47.57 -9.26 -43.72
N TYR A 76 -47.28 -10.15 -42.76
CA TYR A 76 -47.40 -11.60 -42.98
C TYR A 76 -48.84 -12.11 -42.97
N LYS A 77 -49.77 -11.41 -42.29
CA LYS A 77 -51.16 -11.88 -42.12
C LYS A 77 -52.05 -11.58 -43.33
N ASP A 78 -51.74 -10.54 -44.10
CA ASP A 78 -52.55 -10.06 -45.23
C ASP A 78 -52.22 -10.79 -46.56
N SER A 79 -51.03 -11.39 -46.67
CA SER A 79 -50.65 -12.23 -47.83
C SER A 79 -51.06 -13.71 -47.72
N LEU A 80 -51.64 -14.15 -46.59
CA LEU A 80 -52.04 -15.54 -46.37
C LEU A 80 -53.53 -15.82 -46.65
N THR A 81 -54.33 -14.79 -46.95
CA THR A 81 -55.78 -14.91 -47.19
C THR A 81 -56.17 -15.16 -48.65
N SER A 82 -55.23 -15.15 -49.59
CA SER A 82 -55.50 -15.32 -51.03
C SER A 82 -55.03 -16.66 -51.63
N ILE A 83 -54.52 -17.59 -50.83
CA ILE A 83 -54.04 -18.90 -51.31
C ILE A 83 -54.52 -19.98 -50.35
N SER A 84 -55.82 -20.26 -50.33
CA SER A 84 -56.33 -21.48 -49.75
C SER A 84 -57.14 -22.19 -50.80
N GLN A 85 -56.60 -23.30 -51.31
CA GLN A 85 -57.29 -24.57 -51.56
C GLN A 85 -56.47 -25.45 -52.52
N LYS A 86 -55.35 -26.05 -52.03
CA LYS A 86 -55.04 -27.44 -52.40
C LYS A 86 -53.97 -28.21 -51.60
N ASP A 87 -53.10 -27.61 -50.78
CA ASP A 87 -51.96 -28.35 -50.16
C ASP A 87 -51.80 -28.16 -48.63
N SER A 88 -52.89 -27.95 -47.89
CA SER A 88 -52.85 -27.65 -46.43
C SER A 88 -52.15 -28.69 -45.56
N SER A 89 -52.13 -29.97 -45.96
CA SER A 89 -51.47 -31.03 -45.18
C SER A 89 -49.94 -30.97 -45.23
N SER A 90 -49.37 -30.49 -46.34
CA SER A 90 -47.93 -30.42 -46.56
C SER A 90 -47.33 -29.22 -45.82
N ASP A 91 -48.04 -28.10 -45.80
CA ASP A 91 -47.63 -26.90 -45.06
C ASP A 91 -47.70 -27.11 -43.54
N GLU A 92 -48.70 -27.85 -43.06
CA GLU A 92 -48.80 -28.24 -41.65
C GLU A 92 -47.68 -29.21 -41.24
N ALA A 93 -47.27 -30.12 -42.13
CA ALA A 93 -46.11 -30.98 -41.92
C ALA A 93 -44.79 -30.19 -41.93
N LEU A 94 -44.62 -29.22 -42.83
CA LEU A 94 -43.43 -28.37 -42.90
C LEU A 94 -43.28 -27.49 -41.65
N THR A 95 -44.38 -26.90 -41.17
CA THR A 95 -44.35 -26.11 -39.93
C THR A 95 -44.07 -26.98 -38.71
N ALA A 96 -44.61 -28.20 -38.63
CA ALA A 96 -44.27 -29.17 -37.59
C ALA A 96 -42.77 -29.55 -37.60
N ILE A 97 -42.19 -29.75 -38.78
CA ILE A 97 -40.76 -30.02 -38.93
C ILE A 97 -39.93 -28.83 -38.45
N VAL A 98 -40.27 -27.59 -38.85
CA VAL A 98 -39.58 -26.38 -38.42
C VAL A 98 -39.68 -26.17 -36.91
N ILE A 99 -40.85 -26.42 -36.31
CA ILE A 99 -41.03 -26.38 -34.85
C ILE A 99 -40.10 -27.39 -34.17
N SER A 100 -40.02 -28.63 -34.67
CA SER A 100 -39.13 -29.64 -34.10
C SER A 100 -37.64 -29.29 -34.22
N GLN A 101 -37.24 -28.67 -35.33
CA GLN A 101 -35.88 -28.21 -35.54
C GLN A 101 -35.56 -27.06 -34.59
N ARG A 102 -36.46 -26.07 -34.50
CA ARG A 102 -36.33 -24.96 -33.54
C ARG A 102 -36.22 -25.47 -32.11
N GLU A 103 -36.98 -26.49 -31.72
CA GLU A 103 -36.90 -27.07 -30.39
C GLU A 103 -35.57 -27.77 -30.15
N ARG A 104 -35.05 -28.54 -31.13
CA ARG A 104 -33.71 -29.13 -31.03
C ARG A 104 -32.61 -28.09 -30.89
N PHE A 105 -32.68 -27.00 -31.66
CA PHE A 105 -31.72 -25.90 -31.55
C PHE A 105 -31.83 -25.17 -30.22
N ARG A 106 -33.05 -24.94 -29.72
CA ARG A 106 -33.29 -24.35 -28.41
C ARG A 106 -32.68 -25.22 -27.29
N ILE A 107 -32.93 -26.53 -27.31
CA ILE A 107 -32.36 -27.46 -26.33
C ILE A 107 -30.84 -27.44 -26.38
N ARG A 108 -30.25 -27.52 -27.58
CA ARG A 108 -28.80 -27.47 -27.76
C ARG A 108 -28.20 -26.14 -27.30
N ASN A 109 -28.90 -25.03 -27.52
CA ASN A 109 -28.43 -23.72 -27.07
C ASN A 109 -28.43 -23.64 -25.53
N VAL A 110 -29.51 -24.10 -24.88
CA VAL A 110 -29.57 -24.19 -23.42
C VAL A 110 -28.49 -25.11 -22.84
N GLU A 111 -28.22 -26.24 -23.48
CA GLU A 111 -27.14 -27.15 -23.08
C GLU A 111 -25.77 -26.46 -23.18
N LEU A 112 -25.48 -25.77 -24.28
CA LEU A 112 -24.25 -25.01 -24.46
C LEU A 112 -24.13 -23.85 -23.45
N GLU A 113 -25.22 -23.16 -23.15
CA GLU A 113 -25.26 -22.12 -22.11
C GLU A 113 -24.92 -22.69 -20.73
N ASN A 114 -25.51 -23.84 -20.37
CA ASN A 114 -25.22 -24.53 -19.12
C ASN A 114 -23.76 -25.00 -19.03
N GLU A 115 -23.22 -25.55 -20.12
CA GLU A 115 -21.80 -25.93 -20.19
C GLU A 115 -20.89 -24.70 -20.05
N ASN A 116 -21.24 -23.58 -20.70
CA ASN A 116 -20.49 -22.34 -20.61
C ASN A 116 -20.46 -21.79 -19.17
N VAL A 117 -21.59 -21.82 -18.47
CA VAL A 117 -21.68 -21.44 -17.05
C VAL A 117 -20.85 -22.36 -16.18
N SER A 118 -20.91 -23.68 -16.40
CA SER A 118 -20.09 -24.66 -15.66
C SER A 118 -18.60 -24.45 -15.86
N LEU A 119 -18.15 -24.21 -17.11
CA LEU A 119 -16.75 -23.92 -17.42
C LEU A 119 -16.28 -22.62 -16.75
N LYS A 120 -17.11 -21.56 -16.76
CA LYS A 120 -16.80 -20.31 -16.04
C LYS A 120 -16.65 -20.52 -14.54
N GLN A 121 -17.50 -21.34 -13.94
CA GLN A 121 -17.39 -21.70 -12.52
C GLN A 121 -16.08 -22.46 -12.24
N GLN A 122 -15.72 -23.44 -13.08
CA GLN A 122 -14.47 -24.17 -12.95
C GLN A 122 -13.25 -23.25 -13.06
N ILE A 123 -13.26 -22.29 -13.99
CA ILE A 123 -12.21 -21.27 -14.10
C ILE A 123 -12.09 -20.46 -12.80
N GLY A 124 -13.21 -20.05 -12.19
CA GLY A 124 -13.19 -19.34 -10.91
C GLY A 124 -12.59 -20.18 -9.77
N ILE A 125 -12.91 -21.48 -9.72
CA ILE A 125 -12.32 -22.40 -8.73
C ILE A 125 -10.81 -22.54 -8.94
N PHE A 126 -10.35 -22.75 -10.18
CA PHE A 126 -8.93 -22.87 -10.49
C PHE A 126 -8.16 -21.58 -10.23
N GLN A 127 -8.76 -20.41 -10.45
CA GLN A 127 -8.16 -19.13 -10.09
C GLN A 127 -7.97 -19.01 -8.57
N ASN A 128 -8.99 -19.34 -7.78
CA ASN A 128 -8.88 -19.36 -6.32
C ASN A 128 -7.82 -20.35 -5.83
N GLU A 129 -7.71 -21.53 -6.45
CA GLU A 129 -6.68 -22.51 -6.13
C GLU A 129 -5.28 -22.01 -6.51
N MET A 130 -5.12 -21.38 -7.67
CA MET A 130 -3.87 -20.73 -8.07
C MET A 130 -3.44 -19.67 -7.07
N ASP A 131 -4.36 -18.82 -6.61
CA ASP A 131 -4.05 -17.77 -5.62
C ASP A 131 -3.69 -18.36 -4.26
N LYS A 132 -4.41 -19.40 -3.84
CA LYS A 132 -4.09 -20.15 -2.62
C LYS A 132 -2.69 -20.78 -2.71
N LEU A 133 -2.39 -21.48 -3.80
CA LEU A 133 -1.08 -22.10 -4.02
C LEU A 133 0.03 -21.05 -4.11
N ARG A 134 -0.21 -19.90 -4.72
CA ARG A 134 0.76 -18.78 -4.76
C ARG A 134 1.06 -18.25 -3.36
N SER A 135 0.03 -17.98 -2.57
CA SER A 135 0.17 -17.58 -1.15
C SER A 135 0.94 -18.62 -0.35
N ASP A 136 0.59 -19.90 -0.49
CA ASP A 136 1.21 -21.00 0.26
C ASP A 136 2.68 -21.22 -0.19
N ASN A 137 2.99 -21.08 -1.47
CA ASN A 137 4.36 -21.09 -1.99
C ASN A 137 5.19 -19.95 -1.40
N ILE A 138 4.68 -18.72 -1.38
CA ILE A 138 5.39 -17.57 -0.81
C ILE A 138 5.75 -17.85 0.65
N LYS A 139 4.79 -18.30 1.47
CA LYS A 139 5.02 -18.66 2.88
C LYS A 139 6.06 -19.76 3.04
N LEU A 140 6.04 -20.78 2.18
CA LEU A 140 7.01 -21.85 2.23
C LEU A 140 8.42 -21.38 1.84
N TYR A 141 8.52 -20.51 0.83
CA TYR A 141 9.79 -19.88 0.43
C TYR A 141 10.38 -19.03 1.55
N GLU A 142 9.54 -18.25 2.24
CA GLU A 142 9.96 -17.49 3.43
C GLU A 142 10.51 -18.42 4.53
N LYS A 143 9.81 -19.52 4.80
CA LYS A 143 10.23 -20.52 5.80
C LYS A 143 11.56 -21.20 5.42
N ILE A 144 11.73 -21.60 4.16
CA ILE A 144 12.97 -22.23 3.67
C ILE A 144 14.13 -21.25 3.72
N LYS A 145 13.95 -20.04 3.20
CA LYS A 145 14.98 -18.99 3.21
C LYS A 145 15.39 -18.65 4.64
N PHE A 146 14.45 -18.62 5.58
CA PHE A 146 14.75 -18.42 6.99
C PHE A 146 15.60 -19.56 7.57
N VAL A 147 15.22 -20.83 7.36
CA VAL A 147 16.01 -21.99 7.84
C VAL A 147 17.41 -22.00 7.24
N GLN A 148 17.56 -21.57 5.97
CA GLN A 148 18.86 -21.47 5.31
C GLN A 148 19.69 -20.27 5.77
N THR A 149 19.07 -19.16 6.16
CA THR A 149 19.77 -17.90 6.49
C THR A 149 19.97 -17.72 8.01
N TYR A 150 19.21 -18.44 8.85
CA TYR A 150 19.32 -18.31 10.30
C TYR A 150 20.49 -19.16 10.84
N PRO A 151 21.51 -18.55 11.48
CA PRO A 151 22.52 -19.32 12.19
C PRO A 151 21.82 -19.97 13.39
N THR A 152 21.94 -21.29 13.52
CA THR A 152 21.39 -22.10 14.62
C THR A 152 21.86 -21.57 15.98
N THR A 153 21.19 -20.58 16.55
CA THR A 153 21.55 -20.03 17.86
C THR A 153 20.28 -19.64 18.64
N ARG A 154 19.75 -20.65 19.35
CA ARG A 154 19.00 -20.62 20.61
C ARG A 154 18.09 -19.40 20.88
N GLY A 155 16.77 -19.59 20.73
CA GLY A 155 15.74 -18.69 21.27
C GLY A 155 14.53 -18.59 20.35
N THR A 156 13.56 -19.49 20.51
CA THR A 156 12.44 -19.71 19.57
C THR A 156 11.26 -18.73 19.72
N ASP A 157 11.25 -17.92 20.77
CA ASP A 157 10.08 -17.11 21.17
C ASP A 157 10.25 -15.63 20.78
N ASP A 158 11.43 -15.06 21.05
CA ASP A 158 11.79 -13.68 20.68
C ASP A 158 11.89 -13.45 19.15
N SER A 159 11.95 -14.55 18.39
CA SER A 159 11.96 -14.55 16.93
C SER A 159 10.56 -14.42 16.31
N ILE A 160 9.52 -14.87 17.00
CA ILE A 160 8.12 -14.81 16.55
C ILE A 160 7.54 -13.39 16.69
N ASP A 161 7.79 -12.71 17.80
CA ASP A 161 7.32 -11.32 17.96
C ASP A 161 8.02 -10.35 17.00
N ARG A 162 9.29 -10.63 16.68
CA ARG A 162 10.02 -9.91 15.63
C ARG A 162 9.51 -10.24 14.22
N TYR A 163 8.97 -11.44 14.03
CA TYR A 163 8.38 -11.94 12.78
C TYR A 163 7.05 -11.25 12.48
N SER A 164 6.14 -11.18 13.46
CA SER A 164 4.85 -10.48 13.32
C SER A 164 5.05 -9.00 12.99
N ARG A 165 5.96 -8.32 13.70
CA ARG A 165 6.27 -6.92 13.46
C ARG A 165 6.91 -6.65 12.08
N GLY A 166 7.73 -7.57 11.57
CA GLY A 166 8.33 -7.45 10.24
C GLY A 166 7.32 -7.68 9.12
N TYR A 167 6.42 -8.64 9.32
CA TYR A 167 5.33 -8.95 8.40
C TYR A 167 4.30 -7.81 8.34
N ASP A 168 3.82 -7.34 9.50
CA ASP A 168 2.88 -6.20 9.61
C ASP A 168 3.46 -4.93 8.98
N ALA A 169 4.75 -4.67 9.17
CA ALA A 169 5.43 -3.54 8.55
C ALA A 169 5.60 -3.68 7.03
N SER A 170 5.57 -4.91 6.48
CA SER A 170 5.69 -5.17 5.04
C SER A 170 4.34 -5.18 4.32
N LEU A 171 3.26 -5.47 5.05
CA LEU A 171 1.89 -5.47 4.56
C LEU A 171 1.30 -4.07 4.42
N ASP A 172 1.74 -3.11 5.25
CA ASP A 172 1.21 -1.75 5.20
C ASP A 172 1.74 -1.00 3.95
N PRO A 173 0.88 -0.66 2.97
CA PRO A 173 1.28 -0.01 1.73
C PRO A 173 1.94 1.36 1.95
N PHE A 174 1.75 1.99 3.12
CA PHE A 174 2.32 3.29 3.45
C PHE A 174 3.72 3.23 4.05
N THR A 175 4.22 2.06 4.48
CA THR A 175 5.56 1.97 5.09
C THR A 175 6.65 2.16 4.04
N ASN A 176 6.45 1.65 2.83
CA ASN A 176 7.35 1.84 1.70
C ASN A 176 7.34 3.29 1.22
N PHE A 177 6.17 3.92 1.17
CA PHE A 177 6.07 5.34 0.84
C PHE A 177 6.74 6.22 1.89
N THR A 178 6.48 5.96 3.17
CA THR A 178 7.08 6.68 4.30
C THR A 178 8.61 6.49 4.34
N LYS A 179 9.10 5.29 4.03
CA LYS A 179 10.54 5.02 3.89
C LYS A 179 11.14 5.82 2.73
N GLN A 180 10.49 5.82 1.56
CA GLN A 180 10.96 6.56 0.38
C GLN A 180 10.91 8.07 0.60
N GLU A 181 9.89 8.60 1.28
CA GLU A 181 9.78 10.03 1.60
C GLU A 181 10.86 10.44 2.61
N LYS A 182 11.09 9.63 3.65
CA LYS A 182 12.21 9.83 4.57
C LYS A 182 13.55 9.77 3.83
N GLN A 183 13.74 8.82 2.93
CA GLN A 183 14.95 8.68 2.12
C GLN A 183 15.20 9.92 1.25
N LYS A 184 14.18 10.43 0.55
CA LYS A 184 14.26 11.67 -0.24
C LYS A 184 14.59 12.88 0.64
N LYS A 185 14.03 12.95 1.84
CA LYS A 185 14.37 13.99 2.82
C LYS A 185 15.81 13.86 3.32
N TYR A 186 16.28 12.65 3.61
CA TYR A 186 17.69 12.35 3.90
C TYR A 186 18.60 12.70 2.70
N GLU A 187 18.17 12.47 1.47
CA GLU A 187 18.91 12.82 0.27
C GLU A 187 19.00 14.34 0.07
N SER A 188 17.95 15.08 0.42
CA SER A 188 17.93 16.55 0.39
C SER A 188 18.75 17.24 1.50
N LEU A 189 19.21 16.49 2.51
CA LEU A 189 20.04 17.01 3.60
C LEU A 189 21.52 17.12 3.17
N LYS A 190 22.19 18.16 3.69
CA LYS A 190 23.54 18.58 3.30
C LYS A 190 24.57 17.46 3.52
N LEU A 191 25.51 17.31 2.58
CA LEU A 191 26.52 16.23 2.57
C LEU A 191 27.35 16.12 3.87
N HIS A 192 27.59 17.24 4.57
CA HIS A 192 28.33 17.22 5.84
C HIS A 192 27.52 16.65 7.01
N GLU A 193 26.19 16.83 7.03
CA GLU A 193 25.32 16.24 8.06
C GLU A 193 25.29 14.71 7.91
N LYS A 194 25.31 14.21 6.66
CA LYS A 194 25.40 12.77 6.37
C LYS A 194 26.72 12.18 6.85
N PHE A 195 27.82 12.89 6.63
CA PHE A 195 29.14 12.43 7.10
C PHE A 195 29.22 12.42 8.63
N ALA A 196 28.72 13.46 9.29
CA ALA A 196 28.66 13.53 10.75
C ALA A 196 27.79 12.42 11.36
N LEU A 197 26.62 12.15 10.75
CA LEU A 197 25.72 11.07 11.18
C LEU A 197 26.34 9.69 10.95
N ASN A 198 27.02 9.48 9.82
CA ASN A 198 27.73 8.24 9.54
C ASN A 198 28.94 8.06 10.45
N PHE A 199 29.67 9.13 10.76
CA PHE A 199 30.79 9.12 11.70
C PHE A 199 30.31 8.80 13.12
N GLY A 200 29.21 9.44 13.56
CA GLY A 200 28.57 9.16 14.83
C GLY A 200 28.03 7.72 14.92
N ARG A 201 27.36 7.22 13.88
CA ARG A 201 26.92 5.82 13.82
C ARG A 201 28.08 4.85 13.75
N PHE A 202 29.16 5.16 13.04
CA PHE A 202 30.35 4.31 12.98
C PHE A 202 31.02 4.15 14.34
N ILE A 203 31.06 5.24 15.12
CA ILE A 203 31.47 5.24 16.53
C ILE A 203 30.52 4.41 17.40
N LEU A 204 29.21 4.58 17.22
CA LEU A 204 28.22 3.92 18.07
C LEU A 204 27.88 2.49 17.66
N SER A 205 28.09 2.10 16.42
CA SER A 205 27.59 0.85 15.85
C SER A 205 28.46 -0.36 16.14
N SER A 206 29.76 -0.18 16.40
CA SER A 206 30.71 -1.28 16.55
C SER A 206 31.33 -1.31 17.94
N HIS A 207 31.30 -2.47 18.59
CA HIS A 207 31.95 -2.70 19.89
C HIS A 207 33.46 -2.43 19.83
N GLN A 208 34.11 -2.77 18.70
CA GLN A 208 35.54 -2.55 18.50
C GLN A 208 35.90 -1.06 18.32
N SER A 209 35.02 -0.31 17.63
CA SER A 209 35.18 1.13 17.44
C SER A 209 35.19 1.86 18.78
N ARG A 210 34.23 1.55 19.67
CA ARG A 210 34.14 2.15 21.01
C ARG A 210 35.42 1.95 21.82
N THR A 211 35.94 0.73 21.86
CA THR A 211 37.18 0.40 22.57
C THR A 211 38.38 1.16 22.00
N PHE A 212 38.49 1.25 20.67
CA PHE A 212 39.55 2.00 20.01
C PHE A 212 39.54 3.49 20.39
N PHE A 213 38.38 4.15 20.43
CA PHE A 213 38.26 5.56 20.84
C PHE A 213 38.62 5.77 22.32
N VAL A 214 38.21 4.88 23.21
CA VAL A 214 38.57 4.97 24.63
C VAL A 214 40.08 4.84 24.82
N ILE A 215 40.72 3.89 24.15
CA ILE A 215 42.18 3.73 24.18
C ILE A 215 42.87 4.98 23.60
N TYR A 216 42.38 5.50 22.47
CA TYR A 216 42.90 6.71 21.87
C TYR A 216 42.84 7.92 22.81
N PHE A 217 41.69 8.15 23.48
CA PHE A 217 41.58 9.22 24.47
C PHE A 217 42.53 9.00 25.64
N ILE A 218 42.65 7.78 26.18
CA ILE A 218 43.59 7.48 27.27
C ILE A 218 45.04 7.76 26.84
N LEU A 219 45.45 7.34 25.65
CA LEU A 219 46.80 7.59 25.13
C LEU A 219 47.08 9.08 24.94
N VAL A 220 46.12 9.84 24.41
CA VAL A 220 46.25 11.30 24.27
C VAL A 220 46.38 11.96 25.64
N HIS A 221 45.58 11.55 26.63
CA HIS A 221 45.69 12.07 27.99
C HIS A 221 47.05 11.74 28.61
N ILE A 222 47.52 10.49 28.48
CA ILE A 222 48.86 10.08 28.96
C ILE A 222 49.96 10.92 28.29
N LEU A 223 49.86 11.17 26.98
CA LEU A 223 50.82 11.98 26.25
C LEU A 223 50.80 13.43 26.75
N ILE A 224 49.63 14.02 26.94
CA ILE A 224 49.49 15.38 27.50
C ILE A 224 50.10 15.43 28.91
N PHE A 225 49.78 14.47 29.78
CA PHE A 225 50.38 14.38 31.11
C PHE A 225 51.90 14.22 31.06
N LEU A 226 52.43 13.43 30.11
CA LEU A 226 53.87 13.25 29.95
C LEU A 226 54.55 14.51 29.41
N SER A 227 53.90 15.24 28.50
CA SER A 227 54.36 16.54 28.01
C SER A 227 54.41 17.57 29.15
N LEU A 228 53.36 17.65 29.95
CA LEU A 228 53.31 18.51 31.13
C LEU A 228 54.33 18.08 32.19
N TYR A 229 54.48 16.77 32.44
CA TYR A 229 55.45 16.21 33.37
C TYR A 229 56.88 16.55 32.95
N LYS A 230 57.20 16.38 31.66
CA LYS A 230 58.49 16.78 31.10
C LYS A 230 58.68 18.29 31.25
N MET A 231 57.71 19.12 30.88
CA MET A 231 57.82 20.57 31.00
C MET A 231 58.01 21.04 32.45
N VAL A 232 57.31 20.44 33.42
CA VAL A 232 57.51 20.76 34.84
C VAL A 232 58.87 20.28 35.31
N HIS A 233 59.24 19.04 35.01
CA HIS A 233 60.48 18.47 35.55
C HIS A 233 61.76 19.02 34.87
N THR A 234 61.73 19.31 33.57
CA THR A 234 62.87 19.90 32.85
C THR A 234 62.83 21.42 32.86
N GLY A 235 61.63 22.02 32.88
CA GLY A 235 61.47 23.47 32.99
C GLY A 235 61.82 23.99 34.38
N SER A 236 61.50 23.25 35.45
CA SER A 236 61.95 23.63 36.80
C SER A 236 63.47 23.57 36.90
N ALA A 237 64.16 22.56 36.37
CA ALA A 237 65.62 22.48 36.43
C ALA A 237 66.35 23.70 35.79
N VAL A 238 65.84 24.21 34.66
CA VAL A 238 66.38 25.42 34.02
C VAL A 238 66.02 26.69 34.78
N ARG A 239 64.77 26.78 35.29
CA ARG A 239 64.34 27.94 36.09
C ARG A 239 65.09 28.01 37.42
N ASP A 240 65.27 26.88 38.10
CA ASP A 240 66.00 26.75 39.35
C ASP A 240 67.49 27.10 39.15
N MET A 241 68.12 26.65 38.06
CA MET A 241 69.50 27.03 37.73
C MET A 241 69.65 28.54 37.46
N SER A 242 68.67 29.15 36.78
CA SER A 242 68.68 30.61 36.56
C SER A 242 68.49 31.41 37.85
N GLN A 243 67.67 30.91 38.77
CA GLN A 243 67.49 31.53 40.09
C GLN A 243 68.76 31.40 40.95
N VAL A 244 69.40 30.22 40.97
CA VAL A 244 70.65 30.00 41.71
C VAL A 244 71.78 30.89 41.18
N CYS A 245 71.90 31.04 39.85
CA CYS A 245 72.87 31.95 39.24
C CYS A 245 72.62 33.42 39.64
N PHE A 246 71.35 33.84 39.66
CA PHE A 246 70.96 35.18 40.08
C PHE A 246 71.24 35.43 41.57
N ASP A 247 70.94 34.47 42.44
CA ASP A 247 71.19 34.57 43.88
C ASP A 247 72.69 34.58 44.20
N GLN A 248 73.48 33.75 43.51
CA GLN A 248 74.93 33.73 43.68
C GLN A 248 75.57 35.04 43.21
N PHE A 249 75.07 35.63 42.13
CA PHE A 249 75.51 36.96 41.68
C PHE A 249 75.11 38.05 42.68
N ARG A 250 73.89 38.01 43.22
CA ARG A 250 73.40 38.94 44.24
C ARG A 250 74.26 38.90 45.51
N GLU A 251 74.59 37.71 46.01
CA GLU A 251 75.46 37.55 47.17
C GLU A 251 76.90 38.01 46.89
N HIS A 252 77.45 37.67 45.71
CA HIS A 252 78.78 38.11 45.32
C HIS A 252 78.88 39.63 45.21
N MET A 253 77.89 40.28 44.59
CA MET A 253 77.83 41.74 44.48
C MET A 253 77.65 42.40 45.85
N ALA A 254 76.83 41.84 46.75
CA ALA A 254 76.65 42.37 48.09
C ALA A 254 77.93 42.30 48.96
N GLY A 255 78.68 41.20 48.88
CA GLY A 255 79.90 40.99 49.66
C GLY A 255 81.13 41.74 49.14
N VAL A 256 81.28 41.88 47.82
CA VAL A 256 82.45 42.55 47.21
C VAL A 256 82.24 44.06 47.05
N HIS A 257 81.01 44.51 46.79
CA HIS A 257 80.73 45.92 46.54
C HIS A 257 80.13 46.68 47.72
N GLY A 258 79.98 46.07 48.90
CA GLY A 258 79.71 46.78 50.16
C GLY A 258 78.50 47.72 50.12
N GLU A 259 77.30 47.17 50.30
CA GLU A 259 76.06 47.82 50.74
C GLU A 259 75.95 49.34 50.55
N LYS A 260 76.09 49.82 49.31
CA LYS A 260 75.58 51.14 48.89
C LYS A 260 74.98 51.05 47.50
N ASP A 261 73.66 51.20 47.52
CA ASP A 261 72.78 51.67 46.45
C ASP A 261 72.50 50.71 45.29
N PHE A 262 71.41 49.95 45.42
CA PHE A 262 70.46 49.85 44.31
C PHE A 262 69.03 49.69 44.85
N HIS A 263 68.37 50.82 45.11
CA HIS A 263 66.92 50.93 45.14
C HIS A 263 66.44 50.84 43.69
N LEU A 264 65.96 49.67 43.26
CA LEU A 264 65.10 49.60 42.08
C LEU A 264 63.67 49.84 42.54
N ASP A 265 63.33 51.11 42.55
CA ASP A 265 61.96 51.56 42.71
C ASP A 265 61.06 50.89 41.68
N HIS A 266 60.01 50.27 42.21
CA HIS A 266 58.72 50.20 41.57
C HIS A 266 58.39 51.56 40.91
N VAL A 267 58.47 51.65 39.58
CA VAL A 267 57.86 52.77 38.84
C VAL A 267 56.48 52.32 38.35
N HIS A 268 55.46 52.75 39.07
CA HIS A 268 54.09 52.87 38.57
C HIS A 268 53.75 54.35 38.52
N GLY A 269 53.44 54.88 37.33
CA GLY A 269 52.88 56.24 37.21
C GLY A 269 53.08 56.93 35.88
N GLY A 270 52.26 56.59 34.89
CA GLY A 270 51.96 57.46 33.75
C GLY A 270 50.44 57.50 33.56
N ALA A 271 49.77 58.54 34.05
CA ALA A 271 48.35 58.76 33.90
C ALA A 271 48.04 60.17 33.36
N GLY A 272 47.12 60.22 32.38
CA GLY A 272 46.45 61.41 31.80
C GLY A 272 46.66 61.47 30.28
N VAL A 273 45.66 61.35 29.39
CA VAL A 273 44.39 62.11 29.30
C VAL A 273 43.33 61.36 28.44
N GLY A 274 42.06 61.32 28.90
CA GLY A 274 40.78 61.22 28.14
C GLY A 274 40.45 59.89 27.44
N LEU A 275 39.27 59.25 27.51
CA LEU A 275 37.88 59.70 27.63
C LEU A 275 36.98 58.55 28.14
N THR A 276 36.08 58.88 29.07
CA THR A 276 34.72 58.33 29.30
C THR A 276 34.49 56.81 29.51
N ARG A 277 34.26 56.43 30.77
CA ARG A 277 33.34 55.34 31.15
C ARG A 277 32.14 55.95 31.88
N ALA A 278 30.93 55.70 31.39
CA ALA A 278 29.67 55.99 32.07
C ALA A 278 29.23 54.77 32.94
N PRO A 279 28.40 55.00 33.97
CA PRO A 279 28.27 54.12 35.13
C PRO A 279 26.98 53.28 35.11
N HIS A 280 26.85 52.37 36.08
CA HIS A 280 25.61 51.90 36.76
C HIS A 280 25.87 50.47 37.26
N ARG A 281 25.55 50.06 38.49
CA ARG A 281 25.17 50.70 39.76
C ARG A 281 25.41 49.62 40.82
#